data_AF-A0A949EP09-F1
#
_entry.id   AF-A0A949EP09-F1
#
_cell.length_a   1.000
_cell.length_b   1.000
_cell.length_c   1.000
_cell.angle_alpha   90.00
_cell.angle_beta   90.00
_cell.angle_gamma   90.00
#
_symmetry.space_group_name_H-M   'P 1'
#
loop_
_entity.id
_entity.type
_entity.pdbx_description
1 polymer ?
#
loop_
_entity_poly.entity_id
_entity_poly.type
_entity_poly.pdbx_seq_one_letter_code
_entity_poly.pdbx_strand_id
1 'polypeptide(L)'
;QTRKFEIIEKRIEKLERLRARQKLSGTEKQLSRVIFQQTGNDKNFGLIRSKGDKALFGYTTKEMKKRLGTPQTRALADFQPTIILKAKDFATEITIFNTKEKGLDTE
;
A
#
# COMPACT_ATOMS: atom_id res chain seq x y z
N GLN A 1 -6.44 35.44 -12.90
CA GLN A 1 -5.06 34.92 -12.75
C GLN A 1 -5.02 33.69 -11.83
N THR A 2 -5.77 33.68 -10.71
CA THR A 2 -5.84 32.62 -9.68
C THR A 2 -6.21 31.21 -10.19
N ARG A 3 -7.19 31.11 -11.10
CA ARG A 3 -7.64 29.81 -11.65
C ARG A 3 -6.53 28.98 -12.30
N LYS A 4 -5.51 29.62 -12.90
CA LYS A 4 -4.37 28.89 -13.50
C LYS A 4 -3.50 28.24 -12.42
N PHE A 5 -3.28 28.91 -11.29
CA PHE A 5 -2.50 28.40 -10.18
C PHE A 5 -3.20 27.22 -9.49
N GLU A 6 -4.51 27.32 -9.24
CA GLU A 6 -5.30 26.21 -8.67
C GLU A 6 -5.27 24.94 -9.53
N ILE A 7 -5.28 25.09 -10.86
CA ILE A 7 -5.17 23.95 -11.78
C ILE A 7 -3.78 23.31 -11.70
N ILE A 8 -2.73 24.13 -11.57
CA ILE A 8 -1.35 23.65 -11.44
C ILE A 8 -1.19 22.89 -10.12
N GLU A 9 -1.68 23.44 -9.01
CA GLU A 9 -1.66 22.82 -7.69
C GLU A 9 -2.34 21.44 -7.71
N LYS A 10 -3.57 21.34 -8.24
CA LYS A 10 -4.28 20.07 -8.39
C LYS A 10 -3.51 19.05 -9.24
N ARG A 11 -2.77 19.50 -10.26
CA ARG A 11 -1.91 18.63 -11.08
C ARG A 11 -0.71 18.13 -10.29
N ILE A 12 -0.07 18.99 -9.50
CA ILE A 12 1.06 18.63 -8.63
C ILE A 12 0.60 17.58 -7.61
N GLU A 13 -0.48 17.81 -6.89
CA GLU A 13 -1.04 16.86 -5.92
C GLU A 13 -1.34 15.49 -6.56
N LYS A 14 -1.94 15.51 -7.76
CA LYS A 14 -2.23 14.28 -8.51
C LYS A 14 -0.95 13.53 -8.91
N LEU A 15 0.08 14.25 -9.35
CA LEU A 15 1.37 13.66 -9.71
C LEU A 15 2.05 13.04 -8.48
N GLU A 16 2.04 13.72 -7.34
CA GLU A 16 2.59 13.20 -6.09
C GLU A 16 1.87 11.91 -5.65
N ARG A 17 0.55 11.88 -5.75
CA ARG A 17 -0.23 10.67 -5.45
C ARG A 17 0.14 9.51 -6.36
N LEU A 18 0.31 9.77 -7.67
CA LEU A 18 0.71 8.75 -8.63
C LEU A 18 2.12 8.22 -8.34
N ARG A 19 3.07 9.10 -8.00
CA ARG A 19 4.41 8.70 -7.57
C ARG A 19 4.38 7.84 -6.31
N ALA A 20 3.62 8.24 -5.29
CA ALA A 20 3.46 7.45 -4.07
C ALA A 20 2.83 6.07 -4.34
N ARG A 21 1.83 6.00 -5.24
CA ARG A 21 1.19 4.75 -5.65
C ARG A 21 2.16 3.81 -6.39
N GLN A 22 3.01 4.37 -7.25
CA GLN A 22 4.03 3.62 -7.97
C GLN A 22 5.09 3.08 -7.02
N LYS A 23 5.56 3.92 -6.07
CA LYS A 23 6.53 3.51 -5.05
C LYS A 23 5.98 2.35 -4.20
N LEU A 24 4.78 2.51 -3.63
CA LEU A 24 4.11 1.47 -2.86
C LEU A 24 4.02 0.16 -3.65
N SER A 25 3.68 0.22 -4.94
CA SER A 25 3.62 -0.99 -5.78
C SER A 25 4.97 -1.70 -5.90
N GLY A 26 6.08 -0.96 -5.94
CA GLY A 26 7.44 -1.52 -5.95
C GLY A 26 7.77 -2.19 -4.62
N THR A 27 7.46 -1.52 -3.52
CA THR A 27 7.69 -2.00 -2.16
C THR A 27 6.87 -3.26 -1.85
N GLU A 28 5.58 -3.29 -2.22
CA GLU A 28 4.73 -4.47 -2.08
C GLU A 28 5.26 -5.66 -2.90
N LYS A 29 5.78 -5.42 -4.11
CA LYS A 29 6.42 -6.48 -4.92
C LYS A 29 7.69 -7.02 -4.24
N GLN A 30 8.48 -6.15 -3.62
CA GLN A 30 9.65 -6.58 -2.86
C GLN A 30 9.25 -7.41 -1.63
N LEU A 31 8.23 -6.98 -0.88
CA LEU A 31 7.71 -7.76 0.25
C LEU A 31 7.21 -9.14 -0.20
N SER A 32 6.48 -9.22 -1.31
CA SER A 32 6.03 -10.50 -1.87
C SER A 32 7.21 -11.43 -2.16
N ARG A 33 8.30 -10.93 -2.75
CA ARG A 33 9.51 -11.73 -3.00
C ARG A 33 10.14 -12.25 -1.72
N VAL A 34 10.22 -11.41 -0.68
CA VAL A 34 10.78 -11.80 0.61
C VAL A 34 9.92 -12.90 1.26
N ILE A 35 8.59 -12.74 1.26
CA ILE A 35 7.66 -13.76 1.79
C ILE A 35 7.79 -15.07 1.01
N PHE A 36 7.87 -15.00 -0.32
CA PHE A 36 8.03 -16.19 -1.16
C PHE A 36 9.32 -16.95 -0.83
N GLN A 37 10.43 -16.24 -0.64
CA GLN A 37 11.72 -16.83 -0.30
C GLN A 37 11.69 -17.58 1.03
N GLN A 38 10.93 -17.10 2.02
CA GLN A 38 10.82 -17.74 3.33
C GLN A 38 9.80 -18.88 3.37
N THR A 39 8.64 -18.68 2.75
CA THR A 39 7.49 -19.60 2.90
C THR A 39 7.36 -20.60 1.75
N GLY A 40 8.10 -20.40 0.66
CA GLY A 40 7.97 -21.17 -0.59
C GLY A 40 6.62 -20.98 -1.30
N ASN A 41 5.79 -20.02 -0.87
CA ASN A 41 4.42 -19.89 -1.36
C ASN A 41 3.88 -18.46 -1.29
N ASP A 42 3.25 -17.99 -2.37
CA ASP A 42 2.62 -16.67 -2.46
C ASP A 42 1.12 -16.64 -2.12
N LYS A 43 0.49 -17.80 -1.86
CA LYS A 43 -0.98 -17.96 -1.79
C LYS A 43 -1.69 -17.05 -0.77
N ASN A 44 -0.97 -16.44 0.17
CA ASN A 44 -1.55 -15.60 1.23
C ASN A 44 -1.17 -14.12 1.17
N PHE A 45 -0.50 -13.62 0.12
CA PHE A 45 -0.09 -12.20 0.08
C PHE A 45 -1.27 -11.22 0.24
N GLY A 46 -2.41 -11.53 -0.39
CA GLY A 46 -3.63 -10.73 -0.24
C GLY A 46 -4.16 -10.69 1.21
N LEU A 47 -4.00 -11.78 1.95
CA LEU A 47 -4.41 -11.91 3.35
C LEU A 47 -3.46 -11.14 4.27
N ILE A 48 -2.14 -11.27 4.05
CA ILE A 48 -1.11 -10.49 4.77
C ILE A 48 -1.35 -8.99 4.58
N ARG A 49 -1.57 -8.55 3.34
CA ARG A 49 -1.88 -7.14 3.05
C ARG A 49 -3.17 -6.69 3.76
N SER A 50 -4.20 -7.53 3.77
CA SER A 50 -5.45 -7.20 4.47
C SER A 50 -5.30 -7.17 5.99
N LYS A 51 -4.44 -8.02 6.57
CA LYS A 51 -4.06 -7.97 8.00
C LYS A 51 -3.28 -6.69 8.29
N GLY A 52 -2.34 -6.31 7.43
CA GLY A 52 -1.59 -5.06 7.51
C GLY A 52 -2.50 -3.82 7.45
N ASP A 53 -3.47 -3.80 6.52
CA ASP A 53 -4.50 -2.75 6.47
C ASP A 53 -5.29 -2.66 7.79
N LYS A 54 -5.67 -3.81 8.36
CA LYS A 54 -6.37 -3.86 9.65
C LYS A 54 -5.51 -3.36 10.80
N ALA A 55 -4.22 -3.70 10.83
CA ALA A 55 -3.28 -3.25 11.86
C ALA A 55 -3.03 -1.73 11.78
N LEU A 56 -2.87 -1.18 10.57
CA LEU A 56 -2.59 0.24 10.37
C LEU A 56 -3.83 1.13 10.54
N PHE A 57 -5.01 0.65 10.11
CA PHE A 57 -6.18 1.51 9.95
C PHE A 57 -7.42 1.00 10.69
N GLY A 58 -7.34 -0.13 11.40
CA GLY A 58 -8.48 -0.75 12.08
C GLY A 58 -9.47 -1.46 11.15
N TYR A 59 -9.23 -1.43 9.83
CA TYR A 59 -10.13 -1.97 8.82
C TYR A 59 -9.37 -2.84 7.82
N THR A 60 -9.95 -3.98 7.47
CA THR A 60 -9.48 -4.84 6.38
C THR A 60 -9.57 -4.12 5.03
N THR A 61 -8.82 -4.61 4.03
CA THR A 61 -8.91 -4.07 2.66
C THR A 61 -10.36 -4.06 2.15
N LYS A 62 -11.14 -5.10 2.45
CA LYS A 62 -12.54 -5.23 2.02
C LYS A 62 -13.44 -4.18 2.68
N GLU A 63 -13.27 -3.93 3.97
CA GLU A 63 -14.02 -2.90 4.71
C GLU A 63 -13.67 -1.50 4.23
N MET A 64 -12.37 -1.22 4.01
CA MET A 64 -11.94 0.05 3.43
C MET A 64 -12.54 0.26 2.04
N LYS A 65 -12.58 -0.79 1.20
CA LYS A 65 -13.20 -0.72 -0.13
C LYS A 65 -14.69 -0.37 -0.05
N LYS A 66 -15.41 -0.97 0.91
CA LYS A 66 -16.84 -0.69 1.15
C LYS A 66 -17.06 0.76 1.58
N ARG A 67 -16.24 1.26 2.51
CA ARG A 67 -16.31 2.65 3.03
C ARG A 67 -16.05 3.69 1.95
N LEU A 68 -15.12 3.42 1.04
CA LEU A 68 -14.76 4.34 -0.04
C LEU A 68 -15.61 4.16 -1.32
N GLY A 69 -16.59 3.24 -1.33
CA GLY A 69 -17.40 2.96 -2.52
C GLY A 69 -16.61 2.44 -3.72
N THR A 70 -15.48 1.77 -3.47
CA THR A 70 -14.56 1.34 -4.53
C THR A 70 -14.92 -0.03 -5.10
N PRO A 71 -14.78 -0.27 -6.41
CA PRO A 71 -15.03 -1.56 -7.02
C PRO A 71 -14.13 -2.67 -6.44
N GLN A 72 -14.69 -3.86 -6.24
CA GLN A 72 -13.93 -5.00 -5.73
C GLN A 72 -12.81 -5.44 -6.70
N THR A 73 -13.00 -5.23 -8.00
CA THR A 73 -12.05 -5.56 -9.08
C THR A 73 -10.83 -4.64 -9.14
N ARG A 74 -10.87 -3.47 -8.50
CA ARG A 74 -9.77 -2.48 -8.50
C ARG A 74 -8.96 -2.55 -7.20
N ALA A 75 -7.71 -2.13 -7.26
CA ALA A 75 -6.87 -2.02 -6.07
C ALA A 75 -7.34 -0.86 -5.18
N LEU A 76 -7.43 -1.09 -3.86
CA LEU A 76 -7.80 -0.05 -2.89
C LEU A 76 -6.87 1.18 -2.99
N ALA A 77 -5.57 0.93 -3.15
CA ALA A 77 -4.55 1.97 -3.26
C ALA A 77 -4.77 2.95 -4.45
N ASP A 78 -5.54 2.57 -5.47
CA ASP A 78 -5.85 3.47 -6.60
C ASP A 78 -6.77 4.63 -6.20
N PHE A 79 -7.44 4.52 -5.04
CA PHE A 79 -8.41 5.49 -4.53
C PHE A 79 -7.96 6.14 -3.22
N GLN A 80 -6.83 5.72 -2.66
CA GLN A 80 -6.36 6.24 -1.38
C GLN A 80 -5.64 7.59 -1.54
N PRO A 81 -5.77 8.49 -0.54
CA PRO A 81 -4.98 9.71 -0.48
C PRO A 81 -3.48 9.43 -0.37
N THR A 82 -2.65 10.39 -0.81
CA THR A 82 -1.18 10.27 -0.82
C THR A 82 -0.60 9.90 0.55
N ILE A 83 -1.13 10.46 1.64
CA ILE A 83 -0.66 10.18 3.00
C ILE A 83 -0.84 8.70 3.39
N ILE A 84 -1.96 8.09 2.99
CA ILE A 84 -2.24 6.67 3.27
C ILE A 84 -1.31 5.77 2.45
N LEU A 85 -1.03 6.14 1.19
CA LEU A 85 -0.07 5.41 0.36
C LEU A 85 1.33 5.42 0.97
N LYS A 86 1.80 6.59 1.44
CA LYS A 86 3.09 6.73 2.11
C LYS A 86 3.15 5.95 3.44
N ALA A 87 2.07 5.96 4.23
CA ALA A 87 2.00 5.18 5.47
C ALA A 87 2.11 3.67 5.22
N LYS A 88 1.40 3.16 4.19
CA LYS A 88 1.50 1.75 3.78
C LYS A 88 2.90 1.40 3.27
N ASP A 89 3.50 2.29 2.48
CA ASP A 89 4.84 2.11 1.94
C ASP A 89 5.86 1.98 3.06
N PHE A 90 5.81 2.90 4.03
CA PHE A 90 6.67 2.86 5.22
C PHE A 90 6.47 1.57 6.04
N ALA A 91 5.23 1.20 6.35
CA ALA A 91 4.97 -0.03 7.09
C ALA A 91 5.49 -1.29 6.37
N THR A 92 5.34 -1.33 5.04
CA THR A 92 5.86 -2.40 4.19
C THR A 92 7.39 -2.45 4.21
N GLU A 93 8.06 -1.30 4.14
CA GLU A 93 9.52 -1.20 4.27
C GLU A 93 10.00 -1.71 5.65
N ILE A 94 9.30 -1.36 6.74
CA ILE A 94 9.61 -1.87 8.09
C ILE A 94 9.44 -3.39 8.16
N THR A 95 8.38 -3.95 7.59
CA THR A 95 8.20 -5.41 7.53
C THR A 95 9.35 -6.06 6.78
N ILE A 96 9.68 -5.58 5.57
CA ILE A 96 10.81 -6.10 4.78
C ILE A 96 12.11 -6.06 5.56
N PHE A 97 12.40 -4.93 6.22
CA PHE A 97 13.61 -4.75 7.01
C PHE A 97 13.68 -5.77 8.14
N ASN A 98 12.63 -5.88 8.95
CA ASN A 98 12.56 -6.82 10.07
C ASN A 98 12.67 -8.28 9.59
N THR A 99 12.03 -8.63 8.49
CA THR A 99 12.09 -9.98 7.94
C THR A 99 13.51 -10.35 7.51
N LYS A 100 14.24 -9.42 6.88
CA LYS A 100 15.63 -9.66 6.47
C LYS A 100 16.61 -9.70 7.64
N GLU A 101 16.47 -8.77 8.60
CA GLU A 101 17.38 -8.64 9.74
C GLU A 101 17.20 -9.75 10.77
N LYS A 102 15.95 -10.13 11.05
CA LYS A 102 15.61 -11.02 12.18
C LYS A 102 15.29 -12.45 11.77
N GLY A 103 15.30 -12.78 10.47
CA GLY A 103 14.95 -14.12 9.99
C GLY A 103 13.60 -14.59 10.51
N LEU A 104 12.59 -13.72 10.46
CA LEU A 104 11.25 -14.04 10.99
C LEU A 104 10.62 -15.12 10.11
N ASP A 105 10.67 -16.37 10.58
CA ASP A 105 10.21 -17.55 9.84
C ASP A 105 8.80 -18.02 10.22
N THR A 106 8.17 -17.39 11.22
CA THR A 106 6.81 -17.74 11.68
C THR A 106 5.98 -16.50 12.02
N GLU A 107 4.66 -16.62 11.80
CA GLU A 107 3.62 -15.62 12.11
C GLU A 107 3.40 -15.46 13.62
#